data_AF-A0A1G3V5X7-F1
#
_entry.id   AF-A0A1G3V5X7-F1
#
_cell.length_a   1.000
_cell.length_b   1.000
_cell.length_c   1.000
_cell.angle_alpha   90.00
_cell.angle_beta   90.00
_cell.angle_gamma   90.00
#
_symmetry.space_group_name_H-M   'P 1'
#
loop_
_entity.id
_entity.type
_entity.pdbx_description
1 polymer ?
#
loop_
_entity_poly.entity_id
_entity_poly.type
_entity_poly.pdbx_seq_one_letter_code
_entity_poly.pdbx_strand_id
1 'polypeptide(L)' 'MERNSQKGILIGKQGRMLKAIGAEARGEIEALLGAKVFLELWVKVWKNWRKDPKALRALGLQT' A
#
# COMPACT_ATOMS: atom_id res chain seq x y z
N MET A 1 -3.31 1.93 -7.88
CA MET A 1 -4.80 2.06 -7.89
C MET A 1 -5.27 2.86 -9.07
N GLU A 2 -6.35 2.47 -9.74
CA GLU A 2 -6.82 3.14 -10.95
C GLU A 2 -7.99 4.10 -10.74
N ARG A 3 -8.78 3.94 -9.67
CA ARG A 3 -9.99 4.75 -9.41
C ARG A 3 -9.98 5.36 -8.02
N ASN A 4 -10.51 6.58 -7.88
CA ASN A 4 -10.62 7.27 -6.59
C ASN A 4 -11.54 6.54 -5.59
N SER A 5 -12.55 5.82 -6.07
CA SER A 5 -13.40 4.98 -5.22
C SER A 5 -12.61 3.89 -4.49
N GLN A 6 -11.58 3.33 -5.13
CA GLN A 6 -10.69 2.32 -4.52
C GLN A 6 -9.87 2.93 -3.38
N LYS A 7 -9.46 4.20 -3.51
CA LYS A 7 -8.77 4.92 -2.43
C LYS A 7 -9.65 5.01 -1.18
N GLY A 8 -10.94 5.32 -1.34
CA GLY A 8 -11.89 5.35 -0.24
C GLY A 8 -12.05 3.99 0.45
N ILE A 9 -12.13 2.90 -0.32
CA ILE A 9 -12.26 1.53 0.20
C ILE A 9 -11.01 1.15 1.02
N LEU A 10 -9.81 1.41 0.50
CA LEU A 10 -8.57 1.00 1.16
C LEU A 10 -8.20 1.82 2.38
N ILE A 11 -8.58 3.11 2.40
CA ILE A 11 -8.49 3.91 3.63
C ILE A 11 -9.54 3.39 4.63
N GLY A 12 -10.75 3.11 4.16
CA GLY A 12 -11.87 2.70 5.00
C GLY A 12 -12.42 3.87 5.84
N LYS A 13 -13.55 3.64 6.52
CA LYS A 13 -14.16 4.66 7.40
C LYS A 13 -13.15 5.07 8.48
N GLN A 14 -12.82 6.36 8.53
CA GLN A 14 -11.84 6.93 9.48
C GLN A 14 -10.45 6.25 9.43
N GLY A 15 -10.02 5.72 8.28
CA GLY A 15 -8.70 5.10 8.16
C GLY A 15 -8.59 3.69 8.76
N ARG A 16 -9.71 3.09 9.20
CA ARG A 16 -9.71 1.81 9.92
C ARG A 16 -9.09 0.68 9.10
N MET A 17 -9.33 0.64 7.79
CA MET A 17 -8.80 -0.42 6.91
C MET A 17 -7.29 -0.27 6.74
N LEU A 18 -6.81 0.94 6.46
CA LEU A 18 -5.38 1.22 6.34
C LEU A 18 -4.62 0.93 7.63
N LYS A 19 -5.22 1.25 8.78
CA LYS A 19 -4.66 0.94 10.09
C LYS A 19 -4.55 -0.56 10.34
N ALA A 20 -5.56 -1.35 9.96
CA ALA A 20 -5.53 -2.80 10.09
C ALA A 20 -4.40 -3.40 9.25
N ILE A 21 -4.30 -3.02 7.98
CA ILE A 21 -3.22 -3.45 7.06
C ILE A 21 -1.85 -3.09 7.64
N GLY A 22 -1.68 -1.85 8.11
CA GLY A 22 -0.41 -1.41 8.69
C GLY A 22 -0.05 -2.13 9.98
N ALA A 23 -1.02 -2.47 10.82
CA ALA A 23 -0.79 -3.21 12.07
C ALA A 23 -0.33 -4.65 11.79
N GLU A 24 -0.97 -5.33 10.83
CA GLU A 24 -0.63 -6.69 10.42
C GLU A 24 0.76 -6.74 9.75
N ALA A 25 0.97 -5.91 8.72
CA ALA A 25 2.26 -5.84 8.03
C ALA A 25 3.42 -5.45 8.96
N ARG A 26 3.21 -4.51 9.89
CA ARG A 26 4.23 -4.16 10.89
C ARG A 26 4.55 -5.35 11.79
N GLY A 27 3.55 -6.13 12.20
CA GLY A 27 3.78 -7.32 13.02
C GLY A 27 4.68 -8.35 12.33
N GLU A 28 4.44 -8.62 11.05
CA GLU A 28 5.28 -9.51 10.24
C GLU A 28 6.69 -8.96 10.05
N ILE A 29 6.83 -7.66 9.77
CA ILE A 29 8.14 -7.02 9.60
C ILE A 29 8.94 -7.02 10.91
N GLU A 30 8.31 -6.72 12.05
CA GLU A 30 8.97 -6.78 13.36
C GLU A 30 9.42 -8.20 13.69
N ALA A 31 8.61 -9.22 13.34
CA ALA A 31 8.98 -10.62 13.54
C ALA A 31 10.17 -11.04 12.66
N LEU A 32 10.21 -10.56 11.41
CA LEU A 32 11.32 -10.84 10.48
C LEU A 32 12.63 -10.16 10.91
N LEU A 33 12.55 -8.93 11.40
CA LEU A 33 13.72 -8.10 11.72
C LEU A 33 14.19 -8.22 13.19
N GLY A 34 13.33 -8.74 14.09
CA GLY A 34 13.63 -8.85 15.51
C GLY A 34 13.74 -7.50 16.23
N ALA A 35 13.19 -6.43 15.65
CA ALA A 35 13.30 -5.06 16.16
C ALA A 35 11.95 -4.33 16.06
N LYS A 36 11.80 -3.25 16.84
CA LYS A 36 10.63 -2.36 16.73
C LYS A 36 10.72 -1.52 15.47
N VAL A 37 9.60 -1.42 14.76
CA VAL A 37 9.51 -0.72 13.48
C VAL A 37 8.37 0.29 13.50
N PHE A 38 8.64 1.49 13.01
CA PHE A 38 7.62 2.47 12.68
C PHE A 38 7.31 2.38 11.18
N LEU A 39 6.09 1.95 10.83
CA LEU A 39 5.65 1.79 9.44
C LEU A 39 4.66 2.90 9.08
N GLU A 40 5.09 3.83 8.23
CA GLU A 40 4.24 4.87 7.64
C GLU A 40 3.69 4.40 6.28
N LEU A 41 2.37 4.50 6.09
CA LEU A 41 1.70 4.07 4.86
C LEU A 41 0.89 5.23 4.25
N TRP A 42 0.99 5.39 2.94
CA TRP A 42 0.18 6.36 2.17
C TRP A 42 -0.52 5.71 0.98
N VAL A 43 -1.73 6.19 0.67
CA VAL A 43 -2.52 5.70 -0.47
C VAL A 43 -2.49 6.73 -1.60
N LYS A 44 -1.85 6.39 -2.72
CA LYS A 44 -1.76 7.21 -3.94
C LYS A 44 -2.53 6.55 -5.10
N VAL A 45 -3.31 7.35 -5.84
CA VAL A 45 -4.04 6.91 -7.04
C VAL A 45 -3.22 7.24 -8.27
N TRP A 46 -2.93 6.24 -9.10
CA TRP A 46 -2.24 6.39 -10.38
C TRP A 46 -3.20 5.92 -11.48
N LYS A 47 -3.77 6.85 -12.24
CA LYS A 47 -4.75 6.50 -13.27
C LYS A 47 -4.09 5.60 -14.34
N ASN A 48 -4.75 4.49 -14.69
CA ASN A 48 -4.32 3.55 -15.73
C ASN A 48 -2.89 2.99 -15.59
N TRP A 49 -2.33 2.95 -14.38
CA TRP A 49 -0.94 2.51 -14.16
C TRP A 49 -0.64 1.09 -14.66
N ARG A 50 -1.64 0.20 -14.71
CA ARG A 50 -1.48 -1.17 -15.23
C ARG A 50 -1.15 -1.21 -16.72
N LYS A 51 -1.45 -0.13 -17.46
CA LYS A 51 -1.17 0.00 -18.89
C LYS A 51 0.06 0.86 -19.17
N ASP A 52 0.71 1.42 -18.15
CA ASP A 52 1.88 2.26 -18.30
C ASP A 52 3.16 1.45 -18.01
N PRO A 53 3.98 1.13 -19.04
CA PRO A 53 5.21 0.37 -18.86
C PRO A 53 6.20 1.04 -17.91
N LYS A 54 6.20 2.38 -17.78
CA LYS A 54 7.04 3.08 -16.80
C LYS A 54 6.55 2.82 -15.38
N ALA A 55 5.25 2.85 -15.15
CA ALA A 55 4.67 2.54 -13.85
C ALA A 55 4.89 1.07 -13.47
N LEU A 56 4.76 0.14 -14.42
CA LEU A 56 5.03 -1.28 -14.18
C LEU A 56 6.48 -1.53 -13.79
N ARG A 57 7.45 -0.93 -14.49
CA ARG A 57 8.88 -0.99 -14.11
C ARG A 57 9.15 -0.39 -12.74
N ALA A 58 8.57 0.78 -12.43
CA ALA A 58 8.74 1.43 -11.13
C ALA A 58 8.18 0.61 -9.95
N LEU A 59 7.17 -0.22 -10.20
CA LEU A 59 6.56 -1.12 -9.21
C LEU A 59 7.23 -2.50 -9.16
N GLY A 60 8.25 -2.77 -9.99
CA GLY A 60 8.90 -4.07 -10.09
C GLY A 60 8.03 -5.17 -10.72
N LEU A 61 6.98 -4.80 -11.47
CA LEU A 61 6.00 -5.72 -12.06
C LEU A 61 6.28 -6.05 -13.54
N GLN A 62 7.33 -5.48 -14.10
CA GLN A 62 7.83 -5.80 -15.44
C GLN A 62 9.36 -5.86 -15.38
N THR A 63 9.91 -7.02 -15.69
CA THR A 63 11.34 -7.30 -15.76
C THR A 63 11.91 -6.92 -17.13
#